data_AF-Q4T732-F1
#
_entry.id   AF-Q4T732-F1
#
_cell.length_a   1.000
_cell.length_b   1.000
_cell.length_c   1.000
_cell.angle_alpha   90.00
_cell.angle_beta   90.00
_cell.angle_gamma   90.00
#
_symmetry.space_group_name_H-M   'P 1'
#
loop_
_entity.id
_entity.type
_entity.pdbx_description
1 polymer ?
#
loop_
_entity_poly.entity_id
_entity_poly.type
_entity_poly.pdbx_seq_one_letter_code
_entity_poly.pdbx_strand_id
1 'polypeptide(L)'
;MGGAVVDDGPPGVKAPDGGWGWAVLAGCFVITGFSYAFPKAVSVFFKELIREFGVGYSDTAWISSILLAMLYGTGPLCSVLVNRFGCRPVMIIGGLFASAGMILASFATNIVHIYLAAGVTTALNFQPSLIMLNRYFIEKRPLANGLAAAVFVVNYAKSLGYEDTTSALLLTILGFVDMFARPAAGFIAGMKWARPRSVYLLCFAIIFNGCTDLIGSQAKNYPGLVVFCIFFGMSYGMVGALQFEVLMAIVGTEKFPSAIGLVLLVEAVAVLVGPPGAGRLLDATHQYMHIFLLAGCEVTLSAFVLTLGNFLCIKKKQ
;
A
#
# COMPACT_ATOMS: atom_id res chain seq x y z
N MET A 1 -9.93 -32.21 3.21
CA MET A 1 -10.38 -32.30 1.80
C MET A 1 -11.23 -31.08 1.50
N GLY A 2 -10.60 -29.96 1.15
CA GLY A 2 -11.32 -28.74 0.75
C GLY A 2 -11.46 -28.77 -0.76
N GLY A 3 -12.68 -28.96 -1.26
CA GLY A 3 -12.96 -28.96 -2.69
C GLY A 3 -12.54 -27.64 -3.30
N ALA A 4 -11.63 -27.70 -4.28
CA ALA A 4 -11.47 -26.63 -5.25
C ALA A 4 -12.84 -26.35 -5.85
N VAL A 5 -13.21 -25.07 -5.93
CA VAL A 5 -14.40 -24.64 -6.65
C VAL A 5 -14.13 -24.95 -8.11
N VAL A 6 -14.59 -26.12 -8.56
CA VAL A 6 -14.68 -26.44 -9.99
C VAL A 6 -15.72 -25.50 -10.56
N ASP A 7 -15.28 -24.71 -11.52
CA ASP A 7 -16.05 -23.67 -12.19
C ASP A 7 -17.07 -24.35 -13.12
N ASP A 8 -18.22 -24.78 -12.58
CA ASP A 8 -19.35 -25.32 -13.36
C ASP A 8 -20.20 -24.18 -13.97
N GLY A 9 -19.53 -23.15 -14.49
CA GLY A 9 -20.12 -22.16 -15.39
C GLY A 9 -20.16 -22.72 -16.83
N PRO A 10 -21.17 -22.36 -17.65
CA PRO A 10 -21.27 -22.87 -19.01
C PRO A 10 -19.98 -22.62 -19.81
N PRO A 11 -19.53 -23.60 -20.62
CA PRO A 11 -18.25 -23.52 -21.30
C PRO A 11 -18.31 -22.43 -22.36
N GLY A 12 -17.50 -21.38 -22.22
CA GLY A 12 -17.14 -20.53 -23.35
C GLY A 12 -17.36 -19.02 -23.27
N VAL A 13 -17.42 -18.38 -22.10
CA VAL A 13 -17.15 -16.92 -22.08
C VAL A 13 -15.64 -16.71 -22.02
N LYS A 14 -15.02 -16.73 -23.21
CA LYS A 14 -13.64 -16.28 -23.43
C LYS A 14 -13.50 -14.91 -22.76
N ALA A 15 -12.51 -14.74 -21.86
CA ALA A 15 -12.25 -13.45 -21.23
C ALA A 15 -12.20 -12.38 -22.35
N PRO A 16 -13.09 -11.38 -22.33
CA PRO A 16 -13.16 -10.43 -23.43
C PRO A 16 -11.95 -9.52 -23.29
N ASP A 17 -10.86 -9.88 -23.97
CA ASP A 17 -9.72 -9.01 -24.21
C ASP A 17 -10.18 -7.85 -25.12
N GLY A 18 -10.96 -6.92 -24.58
CA GLY A 18 -11.56 -5.78 -25.28
C GLY A 18 -13.01 -5.45 -24.88
N GLY A 19 -13.50 -4.27 -25.31
CA GLY A 19 -14.87 -3.82 -25.05
C GLY A 19 -15.12 -3.35 -23.60
N TRP A 20 -16.15 -3.92 -22.94
CA TRP A 20 -16.53 -3.61 -21.54
C TRP A 20 -15.41 -3.83 -20.51
N GLY A 21 -14.41 -4.65 -20.83
CA GLY A 21 -13.23 -4.84 -19.97
C GLY A 21 -12.47 -3.54 -19.70
N TRP A 22 -12.44 -2.59 -20.64
CA TRP A 22 -11.82 -1.27 -20.44
C TRP A 22 -12.59 -0.40 -19.44
N ALA A 23 -13.92 -0.47 -19.46
CA ALA A 23 -14.76 0.24 -18.49
C ALA A 23 -14.58 -0.33 -17.08
N VAL A 24 -14.50 -1.66 -16.96
CA VAL A 24 -14.21 -2.34 -15.68
C VAL A 24 -12.79 -2.00 -15.19
N LEU A 25 -11.80 -1.97 -16.08
CA LEU A 25 -10.43 -1.59 -15.75
C LEU A 25 -10.36 -0.14 -15.25
N ALA A 26 -11.03 0.80 -15.91
CA ALA A 26 -11.12 2.19 -15.46
C ALA A 26 -11.78 2.29 -14.08
N GLY A 27 -12.88 1.56 -13.84
CA GLY A 27 -13.51 1.49 -12.52
C GLY A 27 -12.58 0.91 -11.44
N CYS A 28 -11.89 -0.19 -11.73
CA CYS A 28 -10.89 -0.77 -10.83
C CYS A 28 -9.75 0.18 -10.55
N PHE A 29 -9.28 0.94 -11.55
CA PHE A 29 -8.23 1.94 -11.40
C PHE A 29 -8.67 3.04 -10.42
N VAL A 30 -9.87 3.58 -10.58
CA VAL A 30 -10.42 4.61 -9.69
C VAL A 30 -10.55 4.08 -8.26
N ILE A 31 -11.18 2.91 -8.08
CA ILE A 31 -11.40 2.31 -6.74
C ILE A 31 -10.06 2.02 -6.05
N THR A 32 -9.12 1.42 -6.77
CA THR A 32 -7.79 1.09 -6.25
C THR A 32 -7.01 2.36 -5.91
N GLY A 33 -7.08 3.37 -6.78
CA GLY A 33 -6.47 4.69 -6.57
C GLY A 33 -7.00 5.36 -5.31
N PHE A 34 -8.34 5.45 -5.16
CA PHE A 34 -8.95 6.03 -3.95
C PHE A 34 -8.60 5.24 -2.70
N SER A 35 -8.69 3.90 -2.74
CA SER A 35 -8.44 3.04 -1.57
C SER A 35 -7.02 3.21 -1.02
N TYR A 36 -6.04 3.48 -1.90
CA TYR A 36 -4.64 3.71 -1.50
C TYR A 36 -4.27 5.16 -1.25
N ALA A 37 -4.83 6.10 -2.01
CA ALA A 37 -4.55 7.51 -1.84
C ALA A 37 -5.21 8.06 -0.58
N PHE A 38 -6.40 7.56 -0.22
CA PHE A 38 -7.19 8.11 0.88
C PHE A 38 -6.46 8.06 2.24
N PRO A 39 -5.91 6.91 2.71
CA PRO A 39 -5.16 6.89 3.97
C PRO A 39 -3.94 7.81 3.98
N LYS A 40 -3.31 8.07 2.83
CA LYS A 40 -2.20 9.04 2.71
C LYS A 40 -2.71 10.47 2.79
N ALA A 41 -3.77 10.80 2.06
CA ALA A 41 -4.32 12.15 2.01
C ALA A 41 -4.83 12.61 3.39
N VAL A 42 -5.38 11.68 4.18
CA VAL A 42 -5.81 11.96 5.56
C VAL A 42 -4.64 12.41 6.45
N SER A 43 -3.40 11.99 6.17
CA SER A 43 -2.24 12.37 7.00
C SER A 43 -1.90 13.85 6.94
N VAL A 44 -2.38 14.57 5.91
CA VAL A 44 -2.24 16.03 5.79
C VAL A 44 -2.96 16.75 6.93
N PHE A 45 -4.06 16.18 7.45
CA PHE A 45 -4.86 16.77 8.54
C PHE A 45 -4.34 16.43 9.94
N PHE A 46 -3.29 15.61 10.07
CA PHE A 46 -2.84 15.14 11.39
C PHE A 46 -2.37 16.27 12.30
N LYS A 47 -1.69 17.28 11.76
CA LYS A 47 -1.22 18.45 12.53
C LYS A 47 -2.40 19.26 13.06
N GLU A 48 -3.45 19.42 12.28
CA GLU A 48 -4.67 20.13 12.65
C GLU A 48 -5.46 19.34 13.71
N LEU A 49 -5.60 18.02 13.55
CA LEU A 49 -6.23 17.15 14.55
C LEU A 49 -5.49 17.16 15.90
N ILE A 50 -4.16 17.16 15.89
CA ILE A 50 -3.33 17.33 17.10
C ILE A 50 -3.69 18.64 17.80
N ARG A 51 -3.79 19.74 17.04
CA ARG A 51 -4.08 21.07 17.58
C ARG A 51 -5.50 21.19 18.13
N GLU A 52 -6.48 20.62 17.45
CA GLU A 52 -7.89 20.73 17.81
C GLU A 52 -8.26 19.83 18.99
N PHE A 53 -7.77 18.58 19.01
CA PHE A 53 -8.07 17.63 20.07
C PHE A 53 -7.04 17.61 21.22
N GLY A 54 -5.91 18.31 21.06
CA GLY A 54 -4.85 18.36 22.08
C GLY A 54 -4.16 17.01 22.33
N VAL A 55 -4.07 16.17 21.30
CA VAL A 55 -3.58 14.78 21.35
C VAL A 55 -2.18 14.65 20.75
N GLY A 56 -1.48 13.53 21.01
CA GLY A 56 -0.12 13.28 20.50
C GLY A 56 -0.05 12.87 19.02
N TYR A 57 1.17 12.77 18.48
CA TYR A 57 1.43 12.23 17.14
C TYR A 57 1.09 10.73 17.07
N SER A 58 1.31 9.97 18.16
CA SER A 58 0.88 8.58 18.24
C SER A 58 -0.63 8.44 18.05
N ASP A 59 -1.41 9.29 18.70
CA ASP A 59 -2.87 9.19 18.67
C ASP A 59 -3.42 9.50 17.28
N THR A 60 -2.88 10.50 16.59
CA THR A 60 -3.28 10.76 15.19
C THR A 60 -2.77 9.71 14.21
N ALA A 61 -1.59 9.13 14.43
CA ALA A 61 -1.06 8.05 13.61
C ALA A 61 -1.91 6.76 13.65
N TRP A 62 -2.67 6.52 14.73
CA TRP A 62 -3.64 5.42 14.76
C TRP A 62 -4.71 5.52 13.67
N ILE A 63 -5.06 6.72 13.21
CA ILE A 63 -6.08 6.92 12.17
C ILE A 63 -5.65 6.27 10.85
N SER A 64 -4.46 6.61 10.34
CA SER A 64 -3.94 6.01 9.09
C SER A 64 -3.65 4.52 9.25
N SER A 65 -3.21 4.11 10.44
CA SER A 65 -2.90 2.71 10.77
C SER A 65 -4.15 1.84 10.76
N ILE A 66 -5.25 2.30 11.35
CA ILE A 66 -6.55 1.62 11.33
C ILE A 66 -7.06 1.55 9.88
N LEU A 67 -7.00 2.65 9.13
CA LEU A 67 -7.41 2.68 7.72
C LEU A 67 -6.64 1.66 6.87
N LEU A 68 -5.31 1.61 6.99
CA LEU A 68 -4.46 0.67 6.26
C LEU A 68 -4.58 -0.78 6.76
N ALA A 69 -4.68 -0.99 8.07
CA ALA A 69 -4.85 -2.32 8.64
C ALA A 69 -6.19 -2.95 8.21
N MET A 70 -7.26 -2.14 8.16
CA MET A 70 -8.55 -2.58 7.64
C MET A 70 -8.50 -2.80 6.12
N LEU A 71 -7.78 -1.95 5.39
CA LEU A 71 -7.54 -2.12 3.95
C LEU A 71 -6.95 -3.51 3.62
N TYR A 72 -5.96 -3.95 4.41
CA TYR A 72 -5.28 -5.23 4.19
C TYR A 72 -5.96 -6.41 4.89
N GLY A 73 -6.50 -6.21 6.09
CA GLY A 73 -7.08 -7.25 6.93
C GLY A 73 -8.45 -7.74 6.48
N THR A 74 -9.21 -6.93 5.73
CA THR A 74 -10.58 -7.28 5.27
C THR A 74 -10.60 -8.20 4.05
N GLY A 75 -9.44 -8.52 3.47
CA GLY A 75 -9.31 -9.33 2.26
C GLY A 75 -10.05 -10.68 2.32
N PRO A 76 -9.85 -11.52 3.35
CA PRO A 76 -10.55 -12.80 3.48
C PRO A 76 -12.07 -12.64 3.61
N LEU A 77 -12.53 -11.67 4.42
CA LEU A 77 -13.95 -11.40 4.64
C LEU A 77 -14.62 -10.94 3.34
N CYS A 78 -13.96 -10.05 2.61
CA CYS A 78 -14.43 -9.58 1.32
C CYS A 78 -14.46 -10.71 0.27
N SER A 79 -13.47 -11.61 0.27
CA SER A 79 -13.46 -12.79 -0.62
C SER A 79 -14.66 -13.71 -0.39
N VAL A 80 -15.01 -13.99 0.88
CA VAL A 80 -16.19 -14.80 1.22
C VAL A 80 -17.48 -14.11 0.77
N LEU A 81 -17.61 -12.80 1.01
CA LEU A 81 -18.78 -12.02 0.62
C LEU A 81 -18.94 -11.96 -0.91
N VAL A 82 -17.85 -11.75 -1.65
CA VAL A 82 -17.88 -11.73 -3.12
C VAL A 82 -18.24 -13.11 -3.67
N ASN A 83 -17.75 -14.20 -3.08
CA ASN A 83 -18.10 -15.55 -3.50
C ASN A 83 -19.58 -15.87 -3.25
N ARG A 84 -20.18 -15.31 -2.19
CA ARG A 84 -21.58 -15.56 -1.83
C ARG A 84 -22.58 -14.65 -2.52
N PHE A 85 -22.25 -13.36 -2.69
CA PHE A 85 -23.17 -12.31 -3.14
C PHE A 85 -22.76 -11.66 -4.47
N GLY A 86 -21.60 -12.02 -5.03
CA GLY A 86 -21.05 -11.42 -6.25
C GLY A 86 -20.33 -10.08 -6.02
N CYS A 87 -19.55 -9.63 -7.01
CA CYS A 87 -18.71 -8.44 -6.86
C CYS A 87 -19.50 -7.12 -6.79
N ARG A 88 -20.60 -6.99 -7.57
CA ARG A 88 -21.34 -5.72 -7.70
C ARG A 88 -22.01 -5.27 -6.40
N PRO A 89 -22.78 -6.11 -5.68
CA PRO A 89 -23.41 -5.70 -4.43
C PRO A 89 -22.37 -5.37 -3.35
N VAL A 90 -21.29 -6.15 -3.27
CA VAL A 90 -20.21 -5.93 -2.29
C VAL A 90 -19.53 -4.58 -2.49
N MET A 91 -19.25 -4.17 -3.73
CA MET A 91 -18.68 -2.85 -4.02
C MET A 91 -19.64 -1.70 -3.68
N ILE A 92 -20.94 -1.84 -3.97
CA ILE A 92 -21.94 -0.80 -3.63
C ILE A 92 -22.05 -0.64 -2.11
N ILE A 93 -22.14 -1.75 -1.38
CA ILE A 93 -22.18 -1.75 0.08
C ILE A 93 -20.90 -1.13 0.64
N GLY A 94 -19.72 -1.51 0.11
CA GLY A 94 -18.46 -0.89 0.50
C GLY A 94 -18.45 0.62 0.31
N GLY A 95 -18.92 1.13 -0.82
CA GLY A 95 -19.02 2.56 -1.08
C GLY A 95 -19.95 3.28 -0.08
N LEU A 96 -21.10 2.67 0.25
CA LEU A 96 -22.02 3.20 1.25
C LEU A 96 -21.39 3.25 2.65
N PHE A 97 -20.66 2.20 3.05
CA PHE A 97 -19.91 2.18 4.31
C PHE A 97 -18.81 3.24 4.34
N ALA A 98 -18.12 3.47 3.22
CA ALA A 98 -17.14 4.55 3.08
C ALA A 98 -17.77 5.94 3.26
N SER A 99 -18.88 6.21 2.58
CA SER A 99 -19.61 7.48 2.73
C SER A 99 -20.15 7.67 4.14
N ALA A 100 -20.72 6.62 4.76
CA ALA A 100 -21.19 6.67 6.13
C ALA A 100 -20.05 6.96 7.12
N GLY A 101 -18.89 6.31 6.96
CA GLY A 101 -17.71 6.57 7.77
C GLY A 101 -17.24 8.04 7.67
N MET A 102 -17.22 8.61 6.46
CA MET A 102 -16.88 10.03 6.27
C MET A 102 -17.89 10.98 6.92
N ILE A 103 -19.19 10.70 6.82
CA ILE A 103 -20.23 11.50 7.46
C ILE A 103 -20.11 11.43 8.97
N LEU A 104 -19.90 10.23 9.54
CA LEU A 104 -19.68 10.05 10.97
C LEU A 104 -18.44 10.79 11.47
N ALA A 105 -17.35 10.79 10.70
CA ALA A 105 -16.15 11.55 11.01
C ALA A 105 -16.40 13.07 11.07
N SER A 106 -17.31 13.60 10.24
CA SER A 106 -17.66 15.03 10.24
C SER A 106 -18.34 15.52 11.52
N PHE A 107 -18.96 14.62 12.30
CA PHE A 107 -19.57 14.93 13.60
C PHE A 107 -18.69 14.53 14.79
N ALA A 108 -17.42 14.20 14.54
CA ALA A 108 -16.52 13.74 15.59
C ALA A 108 -16.13 14.90 16.53
N THR A 109 -16.53 14.78 17.79
CA THR A 109 -16.12 15.67 18.88
C THR A 109 -14.94 15.13 19.70
N ASN A 110 -14.49 13.91 19.39
CA ASN A 110 -13.38 13.24 20.07
C ASN A 110 -12.62 12.34 19.08
N ILE A 111 -11.32 12.12 19.31
CA ILE A 111 -10.46 11.33 18.41
C ILE A 111 -10.93 9.87 18.29
N VAL A 112 -11.55 9.32 19.33
CA VAL A 112 -12.11 7.96 19.31
C VAL A 112 -13.23 7.82 18.28
N HIS A 113 -14.05 8.87 18.07
CA HIS A 113 -15.07 8.86 17.03
C HIS A 113 -14.43 8.78 15.64
N ILE A 114 -13.27 9.43 15.45
CA ILE A 114 -12.51 9.36 14.20
C ILE A 114 -11.94 7.94 13.99
N TYR A 115 -11.47 7.26 15.03
CA TYR A 115 -11.03 5.86 14.93
C TYR A 115 -12.17 4.92 14.51
N LEU A 116 -13.35 5.07 15.10
CA LEU A 116 -14.52 4.28 14.74
C LEU A 116 -14.94 4.54 13.29
N ALA A 117 -14.98 5.82 12.88
CA ALA A 117 -15.28 6.21 11.51
C ALA A 117 -14.25 5.65 10.49
N ALA A 118 -12.97 5.65 10.85
CA ALA A 118 -11.90 5.08 10.04
C ALA A 118 -12.08 3.57 9.80
N GLY A 119 -12.44 2.82 10.84
CA GLY A 119 -12.71 1.38 10.73
C GLY A 119 -13.91 1.06 9.83
N VAL A 120 -14.98 1.85 9.91
CA VAL A 120 -16.18 1.71 9.07
C VAL A 120 -15.87 2.03 7.60
N THR A 121 -15.04 3.04 7.34
CA THR A 121 -14.77 3.54 5.98
C THR A 121 -14.11 2.51 5.06
N THR A 122 -13.25 1.67 5.62
CA THR A 122 -12.32 0.82 4.84
C THR A 122 -12.69 -0.65 4.83
N ALA A 123 -13.78 -1.04 5.50
CA ALA A 123 -14.09 -2.45 5.78
C ALA A 123 -14.34 -3.35 4.54
N LEU A 124 -14.63 -2.79 3.35
CA LEU A 124 -15.13 -3.59 2.22
C LEU A 124 -14.67 -3.16 0.80
N ASN A 125 -13.93 -2.06 0.64
CA ASN A 125 -13.74 -1.44 -0.69
C ASN A 125 -12.59 -2.03 -1.53
N PHE A 126 -11.64 -2.74 -0.92
CA PHE A 126 -10.35 -2.96 -1.57
C PHE A 126 -10.18 -4.29 -2.30
N GLN A 127 -10.74 -5.38 -1.78
CA GLN A 127 -10.54 -6.71 -2.36
C GLN A 127 -11.34 -7.01 -3.65
N PRO A 128 -12.55 -6.46 -3.91
CA PRO A 128 -13.34 -6.85 -5.08
C PRO A 128 -12.71 -6.41 -6.42
N SER A 129 -12.02 -5.27 -6.43
CA SER A 129 -11.36 -4.73 -7.63
C SER A 129 -10.21 -5.63 -8.08
N LEU A 130 -9.43 -6.16 -7.15
CA LEU A 130 -8.36 -7.13 -7.43
C LEU A 130 -8.94 -8.47 -7.91
N ILE A 131 -10.03 -8.96 -7.31
CA ILE A 131 -10.68 -10.21 -7.74
C ILE A 131 -11.26 -10.06 -9.16
N MET A 132 -11.94 -8.94 -9.48
CA MET A 132 -12.44 -8.69 -10.84
C MET A 132 -11.32 -8.52 -11.86
N LEU A 133 -10.26 -7.78 -11.53
CA LEU A 133 -9.14 -7.56 -12.43
C LEU A 133 -8.42 -8.89 -12.75
N ASN A 134 -8.27 -9.78 -11.75
CA ASN A 134 -7.71 -11.12 -11.95
C ASN A 134 -8.62 -12.03 -12.78
N ARG A 135 -9.95 -11.84 -12.74
CA ARG A 135 -10.92 -12.58 -13.57
C ARG A 135 -10.93 -12.09 -15.03
N TYR A 136 -10.69 -10.81 -15.29
CA TYR A 136 -10.72 -10.23 -16.64
C TYR A 136 -9.38 -10.23 -17.36
N PHE A 137 -8.24 -10.23 -16.65
CA PHE A 137 -6.90 -10.26 -17.27
C PHE A 137 -6.03 -11.38 -16.67
N ILE A 138 -5.67 -12.34 -17.51
CA ILE A 138 -4.85 -13.50 -17.12
C ILE A 138 -3.35 -13.21 -17.33
N GLU A 139 -2.98 -12.26 -18.21
CA GLU A 139 -1.59 -12.07 -18.67
C GLU A 139 -0.85 -10.83 -18.12
N LYS A 140 -1.52 -9.92 -17.37
CA LYS A 140 -0.94 -8.63 -16.91
C LYS A 140 -1.16 -8.32 -15.42
N ARG A 141 -0.97 -9.32 -14.56
CA ARG A 141 -1.20 -9.28 -13.10
C ARG A 141 -0.21 -8.49 -12.19
N PRO A 142 0.98 -7.98 -12.59
CA PRO A 142 1.94 -7.44 -11.60
C PRO A 142 1.82 -5.96 -11.16
N LEU A 143 0.77 -5.23 -11.55
CA LEU A 143 0.82 -3.74 -11.52
C LEU A 143 0.24 -3.04 -10.27
N ALA A 144 -0.09 -3.73 -9.18
CA ALA A 144 -0.77 -3.11 -8.04
C ALA A 144 -0.37 -3.70 -6.68
N ASN A 145 0.42 -2.97 -5.89
CA ASN A 145 0.11 -2.50 -4.52
C ASN A 145 1.36 -2.01 -3.75
N GLY A 146 1.14 -1.21 -2.72
CA GLY A 146 2.07 -1.06 -1.58
C GLY A 146 1.83 0.25 -0.85
N LEU A 147 1.82 0.28 0.50
CA LEU A 147 1.97 1.53 1.32
C LEU A 147 2.54 1.35 2.74
N ALA A 148 3.54 2.18 3.11
CA ALA A 148 3.83 2.52 4.53
C ALA A 148 4.56 3.88 4.79
N ALA A 149 5.64 4.26 4.08
CA ALA A 149 6.49 5.39 4.53
C ALA A 149 6.06 6.83 4.11
N ALA A 150 5.01 6.99 3.30
CA ALA A 150 4.56 8.30 2.82
C ALA A 150 3.84 9.17 3.89
N VAL A 151 3.44 8.58 5.02
CA VAL A 151 2.52 9.21 6.00
C VAL A 151 3.18 10.36 6.77
N PHE A 152 4.48 10.29 7.05
CA PHE A 152 5.17 11.26 7.91
C PHE A 152 5.87 12.40 7.15
N VAL A 153 6.03 12.30 5.84
CA VAL A 153 6.78 13.29 5.03
C VAL A 153 6.13 14.67 5.03
N VAL A 154 4.80 14.73 4.89
CA VAL A 154 4.03 15.99 4.94
C VAL A 154 4.13 16.61 6.33
N ASN A 155 3.99 15.80 7.38
CA ASN A 155 4.09 16.27 8.76
C ASN A 155 5.49 16.79 9.08
N TYR A 156 6.54 16.16 8.53
CA TYR A 156 7.91 16.66 8.65
C TYR A 156 8.09 18.01 7.95
N ALA A 157 7.60 18.18 6.72
CA ALA A 157 7.65 19.47 6.03
C ALA A 157 6.88 20.58 6.80
N LYS A 158 5.69 20.27 7.31
CA LYS A 158 4.92 21.18 8.17
C LYS A 158 5.64 21.49 9.50
N SER A 159 6.49 20.59 10.01
CA SER A 159 7.28 20.82 11.24
C SER A 159 8.47 21.75 11.01
N LEU A 160 9.01 21.79 9.79
CA LEU A 160 10.05 22.74 9.38
C LEU A 160 9.51 24.16 9.11
N GLY A 161 8.18 24.36 9.24
CA GLY A 161 7.52 25.67 9.08
C GLY A 161 7.02 25.97 7.67
N TYR A 162 7.02 24.99 6.76
CA TYR A 162 6.44 25.16 5.42
C TYR A 162 4.91 25.16 5.44
N GLU A 163 4.31 25.87 4.48
CA GLU A 163 2.86 25.99 4.32
C GLU A 163 2.23 24.62 3.99
N ASP A 164 0.95 24.45 4.35
CA ASP A 164 0.22 23.20 4.14
C ASP A 164 0.11 22.84 2.66
N THR A 165 -0.10 23.86 1.80
CA THR A 165 -0.18 23.70 0.34
C THR A 165 1.12 23.16 -0.25
N THR A 166 2.27 23.72 0.15
CA THR A 166 3.59 23.26 -0.32
C THR A 166 3.96 21.91 0.29
N SER A 167 3.58 21.65 1.53
CA SER A 167 3.81 20.35 2.18
C SER A 167 3.00 19.24 1.52
N ALA A 168 1.75 19.49 1.13
CA ALA A 168 0.91 18.55 0.40
C ALA A 168 1.45 18.26 -1.02
N LEU A 169 2.11 19.24 -1.65
CA LEU A 169 2.72 19.07 -2.97
C LEU A 169 3.81 17.99 -3.00
N LEU A 170 4.52 17.76 -1.88
CA LEU A 170 5.48 16.66 -1.75
C LEU A 170 4.82 15.29 -1.94
N LEU A 171 3.62 15.10 -1.38
CA LEU A 171 2.85 13.86 -1.54
C LEU A 171 2.39 13.68 -2.99
N THR A 172 2.02 14.77 -3.66
CA THR A 172 1.67 14.77 -5.08
C THR A 172 2.87 14.40 -5.96
N ILE A 173 4.05 14.95 -5.69
CA ILE A 173 5.29 14.58 -6.41
C ILE A 173 5.58 13.09 -6.24
N LEU A 174 5.55 12.59 -5.00
CA LEU A 174 5.76 11.18 -4.70
C LEU A 174 4.77 10.30 -5.47
N GLY A 175 3.48 10.64 -5.44
CA GLY A 175 2.43 9.91 -6.15
C GLY A 175 2.61 9.94 -7.68
N PHE A 176 3.01 11.09 -8.23
CA PHE A 176 3.28 11.22 -9.66
C PHE A 176 4.46 10.34 -10.09
N VAL A 177 5.57 10.34 -9.34
CA VAL A 177 6.73 9.51 -9.67
C VAL A 177 6.41 8.02 -9.53
N ASP A 178 5.73 7.61 -8.45
CA ASP A 178 5.28 6.23 -8.23
C ASP A 178 4.40 5.72 -9.39
N MET A 179 3.48 6.57 -9.87
CA MET A 179 2.59 6.26 -10.98
C MET A 179 3.32 5.84 -12.26
N PHE A 180 4.51 6.40 -12.54
CA PHE A 180 5.34 6.01 -13.69
C PHE A 180 6.36 4.92 -13.35
N ALA A 181 6.92 4.94 -12.13
CA ALA A 181 7.93 3.98 -11.71
C ALA A 181 7.38 2.55 -11.65
N ARG A 182 6.13 2.39 -11.19
CA ARG A 182 5.52 1.07 -11.04
C ARG A 182 5.28 0.35 -12.37
N PRO A 183 4.64 0.95 -13.39
CA PRO A 183 4.53 0.31 -14.71
C PRO A 183 5.88 0.06 -15.37
N ALA A 184 6.83 0.99 -15.23
CA ALA A 184 8.17 0.82 -15.77
C ALA A 184 8.88 -0.40 -15.14
N ALA A 185 8.83 -0.54 -13.81
CA ALA A 185 9.40 -1.67 -13.09
C ALA A 185 8.71 -3.00 -13.46
N GLY A 186 7.38 -3.00 -13.56
CA GLY A 186 6.61 -4.17 -14.00
C GLY A 186 6.94 -4.60 -15.43
N PHE A 187 7.08 -3.65 -16.36
CA PHE A 187 7.52 -3.92 -17.73
C PHE A 187 8.94 -4.48 -17.76
N ILE A 188 9.85 -3.90 -16.98
CA ILE A 188 11.23 -4.39 -16.88
C ILE A 188 11.27 -5.82 -16.34
N ALA A 189 10.51 -6.13 -15.30
CA ALA A 189 10.43 -7.47 -14.72
C ALA A 189 9.86 -8.51 -15.70
N GLY A 190 8.94 -8.11 -16.57
CA GLY A 190 8.32 -8.97 -17.59
C GLY A 190 9.24 -9.32 -18.76
N MET A 191 10.37 -8.63 -18.96
CA MET A 191 11.30 -8.94 -20.05
C MET A 191 11.94 -10.31 -19.87
N LYS A 192 12.13 -11.04 -20.98
CA LYS A 192 12.61 -12.44 -20.97
C LYS A 192 13.94 -12.64 -20.22
N TRP A 193 14.83 -11.64 -20.20
CA TRP A 193 16.09 -11.72 -19.47
C TRP A 193 15.96 -11.41 -17.97
N ALA A 194 14.96 -10.60 -17.61
CA ALA A 194 14.76 -10.03 -16.28
C ALA A 194 13.85 -10.90 -15.42
N ARG A 195 12.91 -11.61 -16.05
CA ARG A 195 11.96 -12.51 -15.39
C ARG A 195 12.62 -13.59 -14.52
N PRO A 196 13.69 -14.29 -14.94
CA PRO A 196 14.40 -15.25 -14.09
C PRO A 196 15.18 -14.58 -12.94
N ARG A 197 15.41 -13.26 -13.03
CA ARG A 197 16.18 -12.45 -12.07
C ARG A 197 15.29 -11.46 -11.31
N SER A 198 13.97 -11.61 -11.35
CA SER A 198 13.01 -10.70 -10.72
C SER A 198 13.24 -10.57 -9.21
N VAL A 199 13.70 -11.65 -8.55
CA VAL A 199 14.07 -11.65 -7.12
C VAL A 199 15.25 -10.71 -6.85
N TYR A 200 16.26 -10.67 -7.73
CA TYR A 200 17.40 -9.75 -7.58
C TYR A 200 17.00 -8.30 -7.85
N LEU A 201 16.09 -8.07 -8.80
CA LEU A 201 15.51 -6.74 -9.02
C LEU A 201 14.74 -6.25 -7.79
N LEU A 202 13.99 -7.14 -7.12
CA LEU A 202 13.31 -6.81 -5.86
C LEU A 202 14.32 -6.47 -4.75
N CYS A 203 15.39 -7.26 -4.60
CA CYS A 203 16.44 -6.97 -3.64
C CYS A 203 17.07 -5.59 -3.90
N PHE A 204 17.38 -5.27 -5.16
CA PHE A 204 17.87 -3.94 -5.55
C PHE A 204 16.87 -2.84 -5.18
N ALA A 205 15.58 -3.02 -5.46
CA ALA A 205 14.55 -2.04 -5.15
C ALA A 205 14.42 -1.77 -3.64
N ILE A 206 14.50 -2.81 -2.80
CA ILE A 206 14.41 -2.68 -1.34
C ILE A 206 15.69 -2.01 -0.78
N ILE A 207 16.87 -2.38 -1.27
CA ILE A 207 18.13 -1.70 -0.89
C ILE A 207 18.07 -0.21 -1.28
N PHE A 208 17.65 0.07 -2.51
CA PHE A 208 17.50 1.44 -3.01
C PHE A 208 16.51 2.25 -2.17
N ASN A 209 15.41 1.63 -1.73
CA ASN A 209 14.45 2.24 -0.82
C ASN A 209 15.08 2.55 0.55
N GLY A 210 15.73 1.58 1.19
CA GLY A 210 16.39 1.76 2.49
C GLY A 210 17.47 2.84 2.47
N CYS A 211 18.30 2.87 1.43
CA CYS A 211 19.29 3.93 1.23
C CYS A 211 18.65 5.31 1.07
N THR A 212 17.52 5.39 0.36
CA THR A 212 16.79 6.64 0.17
C THR A 212 16.23 7.17 1.49
N ASP A 213 15.69 6.30 2.34
CA ASP A 213 15.21 6.67 3.69
C ASP A 213 16.35 7.15 4.60
N LEU A 214 17.50 6.48 4.57
CA LEU A 214 18.69 6.88 5.33
C LEU A 214 19.22 8.24 4.88
N ILE A 215 19.34 8.47 3.57
CA ILE A 215 19.78 9.76 3.02
C ILE A 215 18.72 10.84 3.27
N GLY A 216 17.44 10.49 3.14
CA GLY A 216 16.29 11.36 3.40
C GLY A 216 16.24 11.88 4.83
N SER A 217 16.69 11.09 5.80
CA SER A 217 16.79 11.52 7.21
C SER A 217 17.67 12.76 7.42
N GLN A 218 18.61 13.03 6.50
CA GLN A 218 19.51 14.17 6.55
C GLN A 218 18.96 15.42 5.86
N ALA A 219 17.79 15.34 5.21
CA ALA A 219 17.19 16.47 4.51
C ALA A 219 16.59 17.48 5.51
N LYS A 220 17.15 18.69 5.54
CA LYS A 220 16.69 19.80 6.40
C LYS A 220 16.00 20.94 5.64
N ASN A 221 16.02 20.88 4.31
CA ASN A 221 15.55 21.93 3.42
C ASN A 221 14.49 21.40 2.46
N TYR A 222 13.56 22.24 2.02
CA TYR A 222 12.50 21.85 1.06
C TYR A 222 13.01 21.21 -0.24
N PRO A 223 14.05 21.71 -0.92
CA PRO A 223 14.58 21.04 -2.11
C PRO A 223 15.11 19.62 -1.81
N GLY A 224 15.68 19.41 -0.62
CA GLY A 224 16.11 18.09 -0.17
C GLY A 224 14.93 17.14 0.04
N LEU A 225 13.81 17.64 0.56
CA LEU A 225 12.56 16.87 0.69
C LEU A 225 11.94 16.52 -0.66
N VAL A 226 12.00 17.44 -1.64
CA VAL A 226 11.55 17.18 -3.01
C VAL A 226 12.36 16.06 -3.65
N VAL A 227 13.70 16.15 -3.57
CA VAL A 227 14.61 15.12 -4.09
C VAL A 227 14.35 13.78 -3.41
N PHE A 228 14.16 13.78 -2.09
CA PHE A 228 13.76 12.59 -1.35
C PHE A 228 12.44 12.00 -1.88
N CYS A 229 11.40 12.80 -2.08
CA CYS A 229 10.11 12.33 -2.59
C CYS A 229 10.21 11.71 -3.99
N ILE A 230 11.10 12.21 -4.85
CA ILE A 230 11.33 11.66 -6.19
C ILE A 230 11.98 10.27 -6.08
N PHE A 231 13.09 10.17 -5.36
CA PHE A 231 13.80 8.90 -5.22
C PHE A 231 12.97 7.87 -4.45
N PHE A 232 12.30 8.32 -3.39
CA PHE A 232 11.40 7.48 -2.61
C PHE A 232 10.23 7.02 -3.47
N GLY A 233 9.55 7.92 -4.20
CA GLY A 233 8.47 7.52 -5.13
C GLY A 233 8.93 6.50 -6.17
N MET A 234 10.16 6.61 -6.67
CA MET A 234 10.74 5.67 -7.63
C MET A 234 11.05 4.30 -7.01
N SER A 235 11.82 4.26 -5.92
CA SER A 235 12.17 3.01 -5.22
C SER A 235 10.91 2.29 -4.74
N TYR A 236 9.96 3.07 -4.24
CA TYR A 236 8.68 2.62 -3.73
C TYR A 236 7.81 1.98 -4.81
N GLY A 237 7.70 2.63 -5.97
CA GLY A 237 6.98 2.09 -7.12
C GLY A 237 7.60 0.78 -7.64
N MET A 238 8.94 0.67 -7.58
CA MET A 238 9.65 -0.56 -7.93
C MET A 238 9.33 -1.71 -6.96
N VAL A 239 9.42 -1.47 -5.63
CA VAL A 239 9.11 -2.50 -4.62
C VAL A 239 7.67 -2.99 -4.79
N GLY A 240 6.71 -2.06 -4.95
CA GLY A 240 5.30 -2.41 -5.12
C GLY A 240 4.98 -3.22 -6.37
N ALA A 241 5.66 -2.96 -7.50
CA ALA A 241 5.52 -3.80 -8.71
C ALA A 241 6.12 -5.20 -8.51
N LEU A 242 7.33 -5.25 -7.95
CA LEU A 242 8.13 -6.47 -7.91
C LEU A 242 7.69 -7.44 -6.81
N GLN A 243 7.08 -6.96 -5.72
CA GLN A 243 6.60 -7.79 -4.61
C GLN A 243 5.64 -8.89 -5.10
N PHE A 244 4.64 -8.55 -5.90
CA PHE A 244 3.66 -9.52 -6.39
C PHE A 244 4.20 -10.42 -7.50
N GLU A 245 5.05 -9.88 -8.38
CA GLU A 245 5.72 -10.66 -9.43
C GLU A 245 6.59 -11.76 -8.81
N VAL A 246 7.42 -11.40 -7.82
CA VAL A 246 8.31 -12.34 -7.13
C VAL A 246 7.51 -13.35 -6.30
N LEU A 247 6.46 -12.91 -5.59
CA LEU A 247 5.59 -13.83 -4.85
C LEU A 247 4.94 -14.86 -5.78
N MET A 248 4.44 -14.42 -6.94
CA MET A 248 3.86 -15.32 -7.95
C MET A 248 4.90 -16.27 -8.53
N ALA A 249 6.12 -15.81 -8.78
CA ALA A 249 7.21 -16.64 -9.28
C ALA A 249 7.66 -17.72 -8.29
N ILE A 250 7.61 -17.44 -6.98
CA ILE A 250 8.02 -18.39 -5.92
C ILE A 250 6.90 -19.40 -5.61
N VAL A 251 5.67 -18.93 -5.44
CA VAL A 251 4.53 -19.74 -4.96
C VAL A 251 3.83 -20.48 -6.10
N GLY A 252 3.92 -19.96 -7.33
CA GLY A 252 3.17 -20.44 -8.47
C GLY A 252 1.72 -19.94 -8.48
N THR A 253 1.07 -20.06 -9.63
CA THR A 253 -0.25 -19.48 -9.89
C THR A 253 -1.37 -20.10 -9.05
N GLU A 254 -1.28 -21.39 -8.73
CA GLU A 254 -2.33 -22.12 -8.00
C GLU A 254 -2.45 -21.69 -6.53
N LYS A 255 -1.31 -21.51 -5.84
CA LYS A 255 -1.28 -21.15 -4.41
C LYS A 255 -1.19 -19.64 -4.18
N PHE A 256 -1.04 -18.84 -5.24
CA PHE A 256 -0.88 -17.39 -5.16
C PHE A 256 -1.99 -16.67 -4.37
N PRO A 257 -3.30 -16.95 -4.58
CA PRO A 257 -4.37 -16.28 -3.83
C PRO A 257 -4.37 -16.58 -2.33
N SER A 258 -3.95 -17.79 -1.93
CA SER A 258 -3.83 -18.16 -0.51
C SER A 258 -2.60 -17.51 0.13
N ALA A 259 -1.48 -17.48 -0.59
CA ALA A 259 -0.25 -16.87 -0.09
C ALA A 259 -0.37 -15.36 0.05
N ILE A 260 -0.96 -14.67 -0.93
CA ILE A 260 -1.19 -13.23 -0.86
C ILE A 260 -2.13 -12.87 0.29
N GLY A 261 -3.17 -13.66 0.55
CA GLY A 261 -4.06 -13.44 1.69
C GLY A 261 -3.33 -13.53 3.04
N LEU A 262 -2.45 -14.52 3.21
CA LEU A 262 -1.62 -14.65 4.42
C LEU A 262 -0.64 -13.47 4.57
N VAL A 263 0.03 -13.09 3.47
CA VAL A 263 0.98 -11.97 3.46
C VAL A 263 0.29 -10.66 3.84
N LEU A 264 -0.89 -10.38 3.26
CA LEU A 264 -1.67 -9.19 3.57
C LEU A 264 -2.16 -9.16 5.03
N LEU A 265 -2.50 -10.31 5.61
CA LEU A 265 -2.86 -10.39 7.04
C LEU A 265 -1.66 -10.04 7.94
N VAL A 266 -0.48 -10.54 7.63
CA VAL A 266 0.75 -10.18 8.38
C VAL A 266 1.11 -8.71 8.18
N GLU A 267 0.97 -8.20 6.95
CA GLU A 267 1.18 -6.79 6.62
C GLU A 267 0.18 -5.88 7.37
N ALA A 268 -1.07 -6.30 7.53
CA ALA A 268 -2.07 -5.57 8.32
C ALA A 268 -1.64 -5.39 9.78
N VAL A 269 -1.06 -6.42 10.40
CA VAL A 269 -0.55 -6.33 11.78
C VAL A 269 0.66 -5.39 11.86
N ALA A 270 1.60 -5.50 10.92
CA ALA A 270 2.77 -4.64 10.87
C ALA A 270 2.38 -3.16 10.69
N VAL A 271 1.44 -2.87 9.79
CA VAL A 271 0.98 -1.50 9.53
C VAL A 271 0.06 -0.95 10.63
N LEU A 272 -0.60 -1.81 11.42
CA LEU A 272 -1.34 -1.35 12.60
C LEU A 272 -0.40 -0.86 13.70
N VAL A 273 0.78 -1.49 13.84
CA VAL A 273 1.74 -1.19 14.92
C VAL A 273 2.79 -0.15 14.51
N GLY A 274 3.19 -0.13 13.23
CA GLY A 274 4.29 0.68 12.72
C GLY A 274 4.09 2.18 12.93
N PRO A 275 3.10 2.83 12.31
CA PRO A 275 2.90 4.27 12.44
C PRO A 275 2.62 4.77 13.86
N PRO A 276 1.83 4.10 14.73
CA PRO A 276 1.65 4.55 16.11
C PRO A 276 2.91 4.34 16.94
N GLY A 277 3.68 3.27 16.69
CA GLY A 277 5.00 3.07 17.27
C GLY A 277 5.98 4.20 16.90
N ALA A 278 6.01 4.57 15.62
CA ALA A 278 6.79 5.71 15.14
C ALA A 278 6.30 7.05 15.72
N GLY A 279 4.98 7.22 15.86
CA GLY A 279 4.36 8.38 16.50
C GLY A 279 4.76 8.51 17.97
N ARG A 280 4.77 7.41 18.74
CA ARG A 280 5.26 7.42 20.14
C ARG A 280 6.73 7.79 20.24
N LEU A 281 7.56 7.27 19.33
CA LEU A 281 8.98 7.63 19.27
C LEU A 281 9.15 9.13 18.99
N LEU A 282 8.31 9.69 18.12
CA LEU A 282 8.29 11.12 17.84
C LEU A 282 7.79 11.94 19.04
N ASP A 283 6.74 11.49 19.73
CA ASP A 283 6.22 12.13 20.93
C ASP A 283 7.28 12.20 22.04
N ALA A 284 8.13 11.18 22.17
CA ALA A 284 9.21 11.13 23.15
C ALA A 284 10.47 11.92 22.74
N THR A 285 10.82 11.96 21.46
CA THR A 285 12.08 12.55 20.97
C THR A 285 11.93 13.94 20.38
N HIS A 286 10.72 14.31 19.94
CA HIS A 286 10.40 15.52 19.17
C HIS A 286 11.21 15.70 17.87
N GLN A 287 11.86 14.64 17.38
CA GLN A 287 12.77 14.70 16.24
C GLN A 287 12.41 13.65 15.18
N TYR A 288 11.86 14.09 14.04
CA TYR A 288 11.47 13.23 12.91
C TYR A 288 12.63 12.43 12.31
N MET A 289 13.87 12.92 12.44
CA MET A 289 15.08 12.24 11.94
C MET A 289 15.18 10.80 12.43
N HIS A 290 14.83 10.53 13.70
CA HIS A 290 14.89 9.18 14.26
C HIS A 290 13.89 8.22 13.62
N ILE A 291 12.73 8.71 13.16
CA ILE A 291 11.73 7.89 12.47
C ILE A 291 12.28 7.45 11.11
N PHE A 292 12.83 8.40 10.33
CA PHE A 292 13.41 8.09 9.02
C PHE A 292 14.63 7.18 9.13
N LEU A 293 15.47 7.38 10.15
CA LEU A 293 16.62 6.51 10.41
C LEU A 293 16.18 5.08 10.76
N LEU A 294 15.18 4.94 11.64
CA LEU A 294 14.64 3.64 12.04
C LEU A 294 14.03 2.90 10.85
N ALA A 295 13.21 3.59 10.04
CA ALA A 295 12.63 3.04 8.82
C ALA A 295 13.71 2.60 7.82
N GLY A 296 14.71 3.44 7.57
CA GLY A 296 15.82 3.11 6.68
C GLY A 296 16.63 1.90 7.15
N CYS A 297 16.90 1.79 8.45
CA CYS A 297 17.58 0.64 9.04
C CYS A 297 16.76 -0.65 8.92
N GLU A 298 15.45 -0.60 9.21
CA GLU A 298 14.55 -1.75 9.09
C GLU A 298 14.47 -2.25 7.65
N VAL A 299 14.25 -1.34 6.69
CA VAL A 299 14.16 -1.67 5.26
C VAL A 299 15.50 -2.24 4.76
N THR A 300 16.62 -1.65 5.14
CA THR A 300 17.95 -2.14 4.73
C THR A 300 18.25 -3.53 5.31
N LEU A 301 17.88 -3.77 6.58
CA LEU A 301 18.00 -5.08 7.21
C LEU A 301 17.15 -6.12 6.49
N SER A 302 15.90 -5.77 6.13
CA SER A 302 15.02 -6.66 5.36
C SER A 302 15.61 -7.02 4.00
N ALA A 303 16.25 -6.05 3.33
CA ALA A 303 16.93 -6.24 2.06
C ALA A 303 18.12 -7.20 2.19
N PHE A 304 18.90 -7.06 3.28
CA PHE A 304 20.02 -7.94 3.58
C PHE A 304 19.55 -9.38 3.83
N VAL A 305 18.51 -9.57 4.64
CA VAL A 305 17.92 -10.88 4.91
C VAL A 305 17.41 -11.53 3.63
N LEU A 306 16.69 -10.77 2.78
CA LEU A 306 16.17 -11.28 1.51
C LEU A 306 17.31 -11.66 0.54
N THR A 307 18.35 -10.83 0.46
CA THR A 307 19.52 -11.08 -0.40
C THR A 307 20.30 -12.33 0.07
N LEU A 308 20.50 -12.46 1.39
CA LEU A 308 21.18 -13.60 1.99
C LEU A 308 20.37 -14.89 1.79
N GLY A 309 19.05 -14.84 2.03
CA GLY A 309 18.14 -15.96 1.79
C GLY A 309 18.13 -16.39 0.33
N ASN A 310 18.14 -15.45 -0.60
CA ASN A 310 18.24 -15.74 -2.03
C ASN A 310 19.58 -16.42 -2.38
N PHE A 311 20.71 -15.90 -1.89
CA PHE A 311 22.03 -16.48 -2.15
C PHE A 311 22.21 -17.88 -1.57
N LEU A 312 21.66 -18.15 -0.38
CA LEU A 312 21.77 -19.42 0.32
C LEU A 312 20.76 -20.47 -0.17
N CYS A 313 19.52 -20.09 -0.46
CA CYS A 313 18.44 -21.04 -0.76
C CYS A 313 18.19 -21.26 -2.26
N ILE A 314 18.43 -20.27 -3.14
CA ILE A 314 18.08 -20.36 -4.57
C ILE A 314 19.20 -20.99 -5.41
N LYS A 315 20.42 -21.15 -4.87
CA LYS A 315 21.51 -21.90 -5.53
C LYS A 315 21.29 -23.41 -5.70
N LYS A 316 20.14 -23.98 -5.29
CA LYS A 316 19.89 -25.43 -5.29
C LYS A 316 18.93 -25.98 -6.35
N LYS A 317 18.54 -25.20 -7.36
CA LYS A 317 17.85 -25.71 -8.55
C LYS A 317 18.52 -25.19 -9.83
N GLN A 318 19.61 -25.83 -10.22
CA GLN A 318 19.95 -26.00 -11.63
C GLN A 318 19.44 -27.38 -12.06
#